data_AF-A0A963ACC9-F1
#
_entry.id   AF-A0A963ACC9-F1
#
_cell.length_a   1.000
_cell.length_b   1.000
_cell.length_c   1.000
_cell.angle_alpha   90.00
_cell.angle_beta   90.00
_cell.angle_gamma   90.00
#
_symmetry.space_group_name_H-M   'P 1'
#
loop_
_entity.id
_entity.type
_entity.pdbx_description
1 polymer ?
#
loop_
_entity_poly.entity_id
_entity_poly.type
_entity_poly.pdbx_seq_one_letter_code
_entity_poly.pdbx_strand_id
1 'polypeptide(L)'
;MIRPTRPSTARLCAALFVAALVSCSPVEDPTLYPAFDPATAESAPSKPAVDYSPTRHLLWGDLHIHTSYSTDAYILGVRATPNDAYVFTRGGTIEHAAGYPIRIDRPLDFAAVTDHSEYMGVAREDSETVLPLEKRSLRERLLNDGPLSLTYALIMSMTDIKGLETFADTPAAQQLVLNAWQLMIDTANAHYEPGVFTTLVGYEWSSMPDGQNLHRNVIYRDDNVPERPFTSLDSENPEDLWDALDQQRLEGKKVLAIPHNGNVSNGLMYGRTQYEGAAMTPEYAAQRTRNEPVSEIMQIKGTSDTHPLLSPEDEFANFEIVSTQLS
;
A
#
# COMPACT_ATOMS: atom_id res chain seq x y z
N MET A 1 28.39 -32.66 -42.66
CA MET A 1 26.95 -32.32 -42.58
C MET A 1 26.31 -33.25 -41.55
N ILE A 2 26.34 -32.89 -40.27
CA ILE A 2 25.86 -33.73 -39.16
C ILE A 2 24.36 -33.45 -39.01
N ARG A 3 23.51 -34.45 -39.29
CA ARG A 3 22.06 -34.34 -39.08
C ARG A 3 21.77 -34.35 -37.58
N PRO A 4 20.95 -33.42 -37.05
CA PRO A 4 20.53 -33.48 -35.67
C PRO A 4 19.65 -34.72 -35.46
N THR A 5 20.03 -35.57 -34.51
CA THR A 5 19.24 -36.71 -34.07
C THR A 5 17.98 -36.20 -33.37
N ARG A 6 16.80 -36.43 -33.95
CA ARG A 6 15.52 -36.13 -33.30
C ARG A 6 15.44 -36.92 -31.99
N PRO A 7 15.11 -36.29 -30.84
CA PRO A 7 14.89 -37.02 -29.60
C PRO A 7 13.79 -38.07 -29.83
N SER A 8 13.95 -39.27 -29.28
CA SER A 8 12.92 -40.31 -29.37
C SER A 8 11.63 -39.79 -28.72
N THR A 9 10.47 -40.19 -29.25
CA THR A 9 9.14 -39.84 -28.71
C THR A 9 9.04 -40.11 -27.20
N ALA A 10 9.70 -41.16 -26.70
CA ALA A 10 9.81 -41.46 -25.27
C ALA A 10 10.56 -40.37 -24.46
N ARG A 11 11.63 -39.76 -25.00
CA ARG A 11 12.37 -38.67 -24.35
C ARG A 11 11.59 -37.35 -24.37
N LEU A 12 10.81 -37.10 -25.44
CA LEU A 12 9.93 -35.93 -25.52
C LEU A 12 8.75 -36.07 -24.56
N CYS A 13 8.13 -37.26 -24.47
CA CYS A 13 7.09 -37.54 -23.49
C CYS A 13 7.61 -37.46 -22.05
N ALA A 14 8.81 -37.98 -21.76
CA ALA A 14 9.41 -37.86 -20.42
C ALA A 14 9.74 -36.41 -20.05
N ALA A 15 10.23 -35.60 -20.99
CA ALA A 15 10.49 -34.18 -20.77
C ALA A 15 9.19 -33.38 -20.53
N LEU A 16 8.12 -33.68 -21.28
CA LEU A 16 6.79 -33.10 -21.07
C LEU A 16 6.17 -33.56 -19.74
N PHE A 17 6.40 -34.81 -19.32
CA PHE A 17 5.93 -35.33 -18.04
C PHE A 17 6.68 -34.68 -16.86
N VAL A 18 7.99 -34.50 -16.95
CA VAL A 18 8.79 -33.80 -15.93
C VAL A 18 8.42 -32.31 -15.87
N ALA A 19 8.22 -31.64 -17.01
CA ALA A 19 7.75 -30.26 -17.04
C ALA A 19 6.35 -30.10 -16.42
N ALA A 20 5.44 -31.05 -16.67
CA ALA A 20 4.12 -31.08 -16.03
C ALA A 20 4.19 -31.38 -14.52
N LEU A 21 5.11 -32.25 -14.08
CA LEU A 21 5.31 -32.56 -12.66
C LEU A 21 5.88 -31.36 -11.89
N VAL A 22 6.81 -30.62 -12.49
CA VAL A 22 7.37 -29.39 -11.88
C VAL A 22 6.33 -28.26 -11.86
N SER A 23 5.44 -28.15 -12.85
CA SER A 23 4.38 -27.14 -12.81
C SER A 23 3.26 -27.43 -11.79
N CYS A 24 3.18 -28.67 -11.30
CA CYS A 24 2.19 -29.11 -10.32
C CYS A 24 2.75 -29.30 -8.91
N SER A 25 4.07 -29.15 -8.71
CA SER A 25 4.67 -29.26 -7.38
C SER A 25 4.47 -27.96 -6.60
N PRO A 26 4.18 -28.01 -5.28
CA PRO A 26 4.11 -26.81 -4.44
C PRO A 26 5.41 -26.01 -4.47
N VAL A 27 5.30 -24.71 -4.18
CA VAL A 27 6.47 -23.84 -4.02
C VAL A 27 7.21 -24.23 -2.73
N GLU A 28 8.47 -24.66 -2.84
CA GLU A 28 9.33 -24.86 -1.67
C GLU A 28 9.79 -23.50 -1.15
N ASP A 29 9.12 -23.00 -0.10
CA ASP A 29 9.47 -21.77 0.57
C ASP A 29 9.64 -22.02 2.08
N PRO A 30 10.88 -22.02 2.61
CA PRO A 30 11.13 -22.27 4.03
C PRO A 30 10.57 -21.16 4.93
N THR A 31 10.30 -19.96 4.40
CA THR A 31 9.73 -18.84 5.18
C THR A 31 8.29 -19.10 5.61
N LEU A 32 7.60 -20.07 4.98
CA LEU A 32 6.26 -20.51 5.39
C LEU A 32 6.23 -21.19 6.77
N TYR A 33 7.38 -21.42 7.39
CA TYR A 33 7.50 -22.10 8.68
C TYR A 33 8.31 -21.29 9.69
N PRO A 34 7.96 -21.34 10.99
CA PRO A 34 6.76 -21.98 11.54
C PRO A 34 5.47 -21.27 11.10
N ALA A 35 4.33 -21.96 11.20
CA ALA A 35 3.05 -21.29 11.11
C ALA A 35 2.91 -20.30 12.29
N PHE A 36 2.24 -19.18 12.07
CA PHE A 36 1.91 -18.25 13.14
C PHE A 36 1.10 -18.95 14.24
N ASP A 37 1.49 -18.75 15.49
CA ASP A 37 0.76 -19.21 16.67
C ASP A 37 0.53 -18.00 17.59
N PRO A 38 -0.73 -17.52 17.72
CA PRO A 38 -1.07 -16.41 18.61
C PRO A 38 -0.62 -16.61 20.06
N ALA A 39 -0.52 -17.85 20.54
CA ALA A 39 -0.08 -18.15 21.89
C ALA A 39 1.42 -17.86 22.12
N THR A 40 2.20 -17.79 21.04
CA THR A 40 3.64 -17.48 21.05
C THR A 40 3.95 -16.08 20.54
N ALA A 41 2.94 -15.32 20.12
CA ALA A 41 3.12 -13.96 19.62
C ALA A 41 3.65 -13.06 20.74
N GLU A 42 4.83 -12.48 20.51
CA GLU A 42 5.44 -11.57 21.46
C GLU A 42 4.73 -10.21 21.44
N SER A 43 4.44 -9.66 22.61
CA SER A 43 3.87 -8.32 22.71
C SER A 43 4.90 -7.25 22.30
N ALA A 44 4.39 -6.06 21.97
CA ALA A 44 5.22 -4.89 21.78
C ALA A 44 6.03 -4.61 23.07
N PRO A 45 7.35 -4.36 22.96
CA PRO A 45 8.16 -3.98 24.10
C PRO A 45 7.69 -2.63 24.67
N SER A 46 7.85 -2.45 25.98
CA SER A 46 7.61 -1.14 26.60
C SER A 46 8.70 -0.16 26.17
N LYS A 47 8.29 1.06 25.85
CA LYS A 47 9.17 2.15 25.47
C LYS A 47 8.99 3.32 26.44
N PRO A 48 10.08 3.97 26.91
CA PRO A 48 9.95 5.11 27.80
C PRO A 48 9.32 6.30 27.08
N ALA A 49 8.51 7.06 27.80
CA ALA A 49 8.01 8.34 27.31
C ALA A 49 9.18 9.32 27.12
N VAL A 50 9.14 10.08 26.03
CA VAL A 50 10.10 11.10 25.67
C VAL A 50 9.50 12.47 25.96
N ASP A 51 10.17 13.25 26.81
CA ASP A 51 9.75 14.61 27.14
C ASP A 51 9.84 15.55 25.95
N TYR A 52 9.05 16.63 25.96
CA TYR A 52 9.17 17.68 24.95
C TYR A 52 10.59 18.27 24.92
N SER A 53 11.13 18.43 23.71
CA SER A 53 12.41 19.11 23.48
C SER A 53 12.22 20.33 22.59
N PRO A 54 12.66 21.53 23.01
CA PRO A 54 12.62 22.73 22.16
C PRO A 54 13.54 22.62 20.94
N THR A 55 14.54 21.71 20.96
CA THR A 55 15.45 21.45 19.84
C THR A 55 15.00 20.27 18.97
N ARG A 56 13.78 19.75 19.19
CA ARG A 56 13.19 18.57 18.52
C ARG A 56 13.91 17.27 18.90
N HIS A 57 13.28 16.15 18.55
CA HIS A 57 13.82 14.80 18.66
C HIS A 57 13.94 14.19 17.27
N LEU A 58 14.93 13.32 17.07
CA LEU A 58 14.96 12.42 15.92
C LEU A 58 14.03 11.25 16.21
N LEU A 59 13.04 11.05 15.34
CA LEU A 59 12.02 10.00 15.45
C LEU A 59 11.99 9.22 14.14
N TRP A 60 11.67 7.94 14.22
CA TRP A 60 11.50 7.02 13.10
C TRP A 60 10.05 6.56 13.02
N GLY A 61 9.48 6.56 11.83
CA GLY A 61 8.10 6.16 11.66
C GLY A 61 7.78 5.83 10.22
N ASP A 62 6.57 5.34 10.01
CA ASP A 62 6.05 4.90 8.72
C ASP A 62 4.68 5.55 8.48
N LEU A 63 4.52 6.19 7.33
CA LEU A 63 3.33 6.95 6.97
C LEU A 63 2.60 6.34 5.76
N HIS A 64 2.96 5.13 5.36
CA HIS A 64 2.45 4.48 4.17
C HIS A 64 2.23 2.98 4.43
N ILE A 65 1.18 2.67 5.19
CA ILE A 65 0.86 1.29 5.61
C ILE A 65 -0.53 0.92 5.12
N HIS A 66 -0.60 -0.19 4.37
CA HIS A 66 -1.85 -0.80 3.93
C HIS A 66 -2.16 -2.04 4.77
N THR A 67 -3.43 -2.23 5.07
CA THR A 67 -4.00 -3.30 5.87
C THR A 67 -5.10 -4.00 5.07
N SER A 68 -5.74 -4.98 5.69
CA SER A 68 -6.92 -5.64 5.13
C SER A 68 -8.12 -4.73 4.84
N TYR A 69 -8.10 -3.45 5.23
CA TYR A 69 -9.10 -2.46 4.82
C TYR A 69 -8.73 -1.74 3.52
N SER A 70 -7.49 -1.87 3.03
CA SER A 70 -7.14 -1.46 1.68
C SER A 70 -7.49 -2.53 0.65
N THR A 71 -8.06 -2.10 -0.48
CA THR A 71 -8.47 -2.96 -1.58
C THR A 71 -7.32 -3.81 -2.12
N ASP A 72 -6.17 -3.17 -2.39
CA ASP A 72 -5.01 -3.84 -2.98
C ASP A 72 -4.42 -4.91 -2.05
N ALA A 73 -4.20 -4.55 -0.79
CA ALA A 73 -3.64 -5.43 0.23
C ALA A 73 -4.58 -6.61 0.51
N TYR A 74 -5.88 -6.38 0.66
CA TYR A 74 -6.85 -7.45 0.90
C TYR A 74 -6.90 -8.45 -0.26
N ILE A 75 -6.92 -7.95 -1.49
CA ILE A 75 -6.95 -8.77 -2.71
C ILE A 75 -5.66 -9.58 -2.88
N LEU A 76 -4.52 -9.07 -2.38
CA LEU A 76 -3.24 -9.78 -2.34
C LEU A 76 -3.07 -10.71 -1.12
N GLY A 77 -4.12 -10.88 -0.31
CA GLY A 77 -4.16 -11.87 0.77
C GLY A 77 -3.79 -11.33 2.14
N VAL A 78 -3.56 -10.02 2.30
CA VAL A 78 -3.35 -9.40 3.62
C VAL A 78 -4.65 -9.50 4.42
N ARG A 79 -4.54 -10.02 5.65
CA ARG A 79 -5.65 -10.13 6.62
C ARG A 79 -5.40 -9.32 7.89
N ALA A 80 -4.18 -8.83 8.08
CA ALA A 80 -3.81 -7.94 9.18
C ALA A 80 -4.69 -6.68 9.18
N THR A 81 -5.17 -6.30 10.35
CA THR A 81 -6.05 -5.15 10.59
C THR A 81 -5.24 -3.89 10.94
N PRO A 82 -5.87 -2.71 11.00
CA PRO A 82 -5.22 -1.50 11.52
C PRO A 82 -4.66 -1.69 12.94
N ASN A 83 -5.32 -2.50 13.78
CA ASN A 83 -4.79 -2.84 15.10
C ASN A 83 -3.48 -3.63 14.99
N ASP A 84 -3.42 -4.62 14.09
CA ASP A 84 -2.22 -5.43 13.89
C ASP A 84 -1.07 -4.57 13.34
N ALA A 85 -1.35 -3.61 12.45
CA ALA A 85 -0.35 -2.65 11.97
C ALA A 85 0.27 -1.84 13.12
N TYR A 86 -0.53 -1.34 14.06
CA TYR A 86 0.00 -0.63 15.24
C TYR A 86 0.69 -1.56 16.26
N VAL A 87 0.27 -2.82 16.37
CA VAL A 87 1.00 -3.83 17.15
C VAL A 87 2.39 -4.06 16.52
N PHE A 88 2.45 -4.28 15.21
CA PHE A 88 3.69 -4.54 14.48
C PHE A 88 4.66 -3.36 14.53
N THR A 89 4.20 -2.14 14.26
CA THR A 89 5.03 -0.93 14.27
C THR A 89 5.58 -0.62 15.67
N ARG A 90 4.86 -0.98 16.73
CA ARG A 90 5.36 -0.92 18.12
C ARG A 90 6.29 -2.09 18.48
N GLY A 91 6.57 -3.00 17.55
CA GLY A 91 7.46 -4.12 17.75
C GLY A 91 6.80 -5.38 18.27
N GLY A 92 5.49 -5.54 18.20
CA GLY A 92 4.83 -6.82 18.48
C GLY A 92 4.91 -7.79 17.29
N THR A 93 4.67 -9.07 17.56
CA THR A 93 4.59 -10.11 16.52
C THR A 93 3.17 -10.18 15.97
N ILE A 94 3.02 -10.17 14.64
CA ILE A 94 1.74 -10.37 13.94
C ILE A 94 1.84 -11.48 12.90
N GLU A 95 0.70 -11.89 12.36
CA GLU A 95 0.62 -12.87 11.27
C GLU A 95 0.88 -12.19 9.92
N HIS A 96 1.85 -12.73 9.15
CA HIS A 96 2.04 -12.36 7.76
C HIS A 96 0.93 -12.95 6.87
N ALA A 97 0.66 -12.38 5.69
CA ALA A 97 -0.36 -12.89 4.76
C ALA A 97 -0.18 -14.38 4.37
N ALA A 98 1.05 -14.87 4.37
CA ALA A 98 1.39 -16.28 4.15
C ALA A 98 1.35 -17.15 5.42
N GLY A 99 0.86 -16.60 6.54
CA GLY A 99 0.59 -17.25 7.82
C GLY A 99 1.80 -17.71 8.62
N TYR A 100 2.94 -17.02 8.46
CA TYR A 100 4.12 -17.14 9.33
C TYR A 100 4.24 -15.88 10.22
N PRO A 101 4.89 -15.95 11.39
CA PRO A 101 5.06 -14.78 12.27
C PRO A 101 6.02 -13.74 11.67
N ILE A 102 5.68 -12.46 11.79
CA ILE A 102 6.58 -11.34 11.47
C ILE A 102 6.65 -10.34 12.63
N ARG A 103 7.80 -9.68 12.76
CA ARG A 103 8.09 -8.64 13.75
C ARG A 103 9.11 -7.69 13.16
N ILE A 104 8.97 -6.39 13.42
CA ILE A 104 9.97 -5.40 13.03
C ILE A 104 11.17 -5.46 13.97
N ASP A 105 12.39 -5.31 13.43
CA ASP A 105 13.62 -5.35 14.22
C ASP A 105 13.71 -4.20 15.24
N ARG A 106 13.16 -3.04 14.88
CA ARG A 106 13.16 -1.84 15.70
C ARG A 106 11.75 -1.25 15.79
N PRO A 107 11.17 -1.14 17.01
CA PRO A 107 9.93 -0.40 17.21
C PRO A 107 10.02 1.05 16.72
N LEU A 108 8.96 1.53 16.08
CA LEU A 108 8.84 2.89 15.57
C LEU A 108 8.39 3.87 16.67
N ASP A 109 8.57 5.15 16.40
CA ASP A 109 8.12 6.28 17.21
C ASP A 109 6.73 6.78 16.80
N PHE A 110 6.39 6.64 15.52
CA PHE A 110 5.09 7.01 15.00
C PHE A 110 4.69 6.16 13.81
N ALA A 111 3.39 6.04 13.56
CA ALA A 111 2.88 5.40 12.36
C ALA A 111 1.55 5.99 11.89
N ALA A 112 1.24 5.84 10.61
CA ALA A 112 -0.08 6.08 10.05
C ALA A 112 -0.49 4.89 9.18
N VAL A 113 -1.69 4.36 9.42
CA VAL A 113 -2.36 3.48 8.46
C VAL A 113 -3.00 4.35 7.39
N THR A 114 -2.71 4.07 6.12
CA THR A 114 -3.13 4.88 4.98
C THR A 114 -3.76 3.99 3.92
N ASP A 115 -4.80 3.25 4.29
CA ASP A 115 -5.55 2.43 3.35
C ASP A 115 -6.20 3.29 2.24
N HIS A 116 -6.38 2.72 1.05
CA HIS A 116 -7.05 3.38 -0.09
C HIS A 116 -8.45 3.87 0.30
N SER A 117 -8.73 5.15 0.06
CA SER A 117 -9.97 5.82 0.48
C SER A 117 -11.20 5.52 -0.38
N GLU A 118 -11.00 5.16 -1.65
CA GLU A 118 -12.07 5.02 -2.64
C GLU A 118 -13.03 3.88 -2.29
N TYR A 119 -12.48 2.73 -1.88
CA TYR A 119 -13.23 1.49 -1.61
C TYR A 119 -12.85 0.86 -0.27
N MET A 120 -12.44 1.72 0.65
CA MET A 120 -11.98 1.40 1.99
C MET A 120 -12.91 0.41 2.70
N GLY A 121 -12.38 -0.76 3.07
CA GLY A 121 -13.11 -1.83 3.75
C GLY A 121 -14.12 -2.60 2.90
N VAL A 122 -14.46 -2.15 1.69
CA VAL A 122 -15.51 -2.78 0.87
C VAL A 122 -15.17 -4.21 0.52
N ALA A 123 -13.95 -4.46 0.01
CA ALA A 123 -13.51 -5.81 -0.37
C ALA A 123 -13.49 -6.81 0.80
N ARG A 124 -13.39 -6.30 2.04
CA ARG A 124 -13.33 -7.10 3.27
C ARG A 124 -14.71 -7.37 3.86
N GLU A 125 -15.57 -6.36 3.87
CA GLU A 125 -16.83 -6.39 4.63
C GLU A 125 -18.03 -6.78 3.74
N ASP A 126 -17.90 -6.68 2.42
CA ASP A 126 -18.96 -7.10 1.50
C ASP A 126 -18.99 -8.62 1.33
N SER A 127 -20.02 -9.26 1.88
CA SER A 127 -20.24 -10.70 1.77
C SER A 127 -20.60 -11.20 0.37
N GLU A 128 -21.00 -10.31 -0.55
CA GLU A 128 -21.31 -10.69 -1.94
C GLU A 128 -20.04 -10.75 -2.81
N THR A 129 -19.03 -9.95 -2.46
CA THR A 129 -17.69 -10.02 -3.03
C THR A 129 -16.98 -11.24 -2.48
N VAL A 130 -16.73 -12.26 -3.31
CA VAL A 130 -15.98 -13.46 -2.90
C VAL A 130 -14.71 -13.62 -3.74
N LEU A 131 -13.59 -13.15 -3.19
CA LEU A 131 -12.31 -13.09 -3.91
C LEU A 131 -11.58 -14.45 -3.95
N PRO A 132 -10.74 -14.72 -4.97
CA PRO A 132 -10.01 -15.98 -5.06
C PRO A 132 -9.12 -16.29 -3.84
N LEU A 133 -8.48 -15.28 -3.25
CA LEU A 133 -7.64 -15.41 -2.04
C LEU A 133 -8.45 -15.37 -0.73
N GLU A 134 -9.74 -15.07 -0.79
CA GLU A 134 -10.65 -15.17 0.35
C GLU A 134 -11.20 -16.61 0.49
N LYS A 135 -11.59 -17.23 -0.62
CA LYS A 135 -12.05 -18.65 -0.64
C LYS A 135 -11.00 -19.61 -0.14
N ARG A 136 -9.72 -19.31 -0.42
CA ARG A 136 -8.57 -20.11 -0.03
C ARG A 136 -7.40 -19.17 0.21
N SER A 137 -6.87 -19.19 1.43
CA SER A 137 -5.85 -18.27 1.89
C SER A 137 -4.58 -18.34 1.03
N LEU A 138 -3.80 -17.25 1.02
CA LEU A 138 -2.50 -17.23 0.35
C LEU A 138 -1.60 -18.36 0.86
N ARG A 139 -1.57 -18.61 2.17
CA ARG A 139 -0.82 -19.74 2.77
C ARG A 139 -1.22 -21.09 2.18
N GLU A 140 -2.51 -21.41 2.17
CA GLU A 140 -3.00 -22.69 1.64
C GLU A 140 -2.64 -22.86 0.17
N ARG A 141 -2.65 -21.78 -0.62
CA ARG A 141 -2.23 -21.85 -2.01
C ARG A 141 -0.72 -22.05 -2.12
N LEU A 142 0.10 -21.31 -1.39
CA LEU A 142 1.56 -21.46 -1.43
C LEU A 142 2.00 -22.87 -1.03
N LEU A 143 1.31 -23.50 -0.07
CA LEU A 143 1.60 -24.86 0.39
C LEU A 143 1.15 -25.98 -0.55
N ASN A 144 0.16 -25.75 -1.42
CA ASN A 144 -0.52 -26.83 -2.13
C ASN A 144 -0.67 -26.63 -3.64
N ASP A 145 -0.55 -25.40 -4.13
CA ASP A 145 -0.74 -25.07 -5.53
C ASP A 145 0.62 -24.97 -6.23
N GLY A 146 0.64 -25.36 -7.51
CA GLY A 146 1.81 -25.12 -8.36
C GLY A 146 1.88 -23.66 -8.83
N PRO A 147 3.06 -23.19 -9.31
CA PRO A 147 3.27 -21.79 -9.71
C PRO A 147 2.24 -21.24 -10.69
N LEU A 148 1.78 -22.05 -11.66
CA LEU A 148 0.78 -21.60 -12.64
C LEU A 148 -0.59 -21.32 -12.02
N SER A 149 -1.02 -22.15 -11.07
CA SER A 149 -2.30 -21.96 -10.35
C SER A 149 -2.23 -20.73 -9.46
N LEU A 150 -1.10 -20.51 -8.80
CA LEU A 150 -0.83 -19.31 -8.00
C LEU A 150 -0.88 -18.04 -8.87
N THR A 151 -0.15 -18.03 -9.99
CA THR A 151 -0.17 -16.91 -10.94
C THR A 151 -1.58 -16.63 -11.47
N TYR A 152 -2.35 -17.68 -11.81
CA TYR A 152 -3.72 -17.52 -12.26
C TYR A 152 -4.61 -16.91 -11.15
N ALA A 153 -4.50 -17.40 -9.91
CA ALA A 153 -5.26 -16.84 -8.78
C ALA A 153 -4.91 -15.37 -8.52
N LEU A 154 -3.63 -15.01 -8.60
CA LEU A 154 -3.18 -13.62 -8.47
C LEU A 154 -3.75 -12.73 -9.59
N ILE A 155 -3.64 -13.14 -10.85
CA ILE A 155 -4.21 -12.41 -11.99
C ILE A 155 -5.72 -12.20 -11.82
N MET A 156 -6.45 -13.26 -11.46
CA MET A 156 -7.91 -13.16 -11.26
C MET A 156 -8.25 -12.21 -10.11
N SER A 157 -7.48 -12.25 -9.02
CA SER A 157 -7.67 -11.34 -7.89
C SER A 157 -7.48 -9.88 -8.32
N MET A 158 -6.47 -9.59 -9.16
CA MET A 158 -6.26 -8.24 -9.71
C MET A 158 -7.33 -7.81 -10.72
N THR A 159 -7.89 -8.72 -11.53
CA THR A 159 -8.97 -8.36 -12.47
C THR A 159 -10.28 -8.05 -11.78
N ASP A 160 -10.55 -8.68 -10.64
CA ASP A 160 -11.78 -8.49 -9.88
C ASP A 160 -11.83 -7.14 -9.15
N ILE A 161 -10.69 -6.42 -9.02
CA ILE A 161 -10.64 -5.01 -8.57
C ILE A 161 -11.60 -4.13 -9.38
N LYS A 162 -11.65 -4.34 -10.71
CA LYS A 162 -12.54 -3.57 -11.59
C LYS A 162 -14.02 -3.82 -11.31
N GLY A 163 -14.37 -4.97 -10.73
CA GLY A 163 -15.74 -5.27 -10.30
C GLY A 163 -16.16 -4.46 -9.09
N LEU A 164 -15.22 -4.14 -8.19
CA LEU A 164 -15.47 -3.33 -6.99
C LEU A 164 -15.87 -1.89 -7.35
N GLU A 165 -15.30 -1.34 -8.43
CA GLU A 165 -15.63 0.00 -8.93
C GLU A 165 -17.14 0.16 -9.19
N THR A 166 -17.79 -0.88 -9.73
CA THR A 166 -19.23 -0.84 -10.04
C THR A 166 -20.12 -0.96 -8.78
N PHE A 167 -19.63 -1.63 -7.74
CA PHE A 167 -20.38 -1.86 -6.50
C PHE A 167 -20.27 -0.70 -5.50
N ALA A 168 -19.15 0.01 -5.52
CA ALA A 168 -18.84 1.09 -4.60
C ALA A 168 -19.80 2.29 -4.63
N ASP A 169 -20.51 2.48 -5.74
CA ASP A 169 -21.49 3.57 -5.90
C ASP A 169 -22.81 3.31 -5.16
N THR A 170 -22.98 2.13 -4.54
CA THR A 170 -24.19 1.83 -3.78
C THR A 170 -24.20 2.53 -2.41
N PRO A 171 -25.38 2.94 -1.89
CA PRO A 171 -25.46 3.47 -0.52
C PRO A 171 -24.93 2.52 0.56
N ALA A 172 -25.03 1.21 0.32
CA ALA A 172 -24.48 0.20 1.23
C ALA A 172 -22.94 0.24 1.26
N ALA A 173 -22.30 0.28 0.09
CA ALA A 173 -20.84 0.39 0.00
C ALA A 173 -20.32 1.72 0.58
N GLN A 174 -21.00 2.83 0.31
CA GLN A 174 -20.67 4.13 0.93
C GLN A 174 -20.72 4.06 2.47
N GLN A 175 -21.70 3.37 3.04
CA GLN A 175 -21.77 3.17 4.49
C GLN A 175 -20.62 2.30 5.01
N LEU A 176 -20.18 1.27 4.27
CA LEU A 176 -19.01 0.48 4.63
C LEU A 176 -17.74 1.33 4.67
N VAL A 177 -17.54 2.21 3.69
CA VAL A 177 -16.41 3.15 3.64
C VAL A 177 -16.43 4.09 4.87
N LEU A 178 -17.58 4.67 5.21
CA LEU A 178 -17.70 5.53 6.39
C LEU A 178 -17.40 4.77 7.70
N ASN A 179 -17.89 3.54 7.82
CA ASN A 179 -17.63 2.71 8.98
C ASN A 179 -16.14 2.34 9.09
N ALA A 180 -15.50 2.01 7.97
CA ALA A 180 -14.07 1.72 7.90
C ALA A 180 -13.22 2.95 8.24
N TRP A 181 -13.61 4.13 7.75
CA TRP A 181 -12.96 5.39 8.11
C TRP A 181 -13.02 5.67 9.60
N GLN A 182 -14.21 5.54 10.21
CA GLN A 182 -14.37 5.69 11.65
C GLN A 182 -13.54 4.65 12.43
N LEU A 183 -13.49 3.41 11.97
CA LEU A 183 -12.68 2.36 12.59
C LEU A 183 -11.19 2.74 12.59
N MET A 184 -10.65 3.30 11.51
CA MET A 184 -9.25 3.73 11.46
C MET A 184 -8.96 4.89 12.40
N ILE A 185 -9.87 5.87 12.49
CA ILE A 185 -9.77 6.97 13.47
C ILE A 185 -9.72 6.40 14.89
N ASP A 186 -10.69 5.56 15.22
CA ASP A 186 -10.82 4.96 16.55
C ASP A 186 -9.59 4.10 16.88
N THR A 187 -9.08 3.35 15.91
CA THR A 187 -7.91 2.48 16.10
C THR A 187 -6.64 3.30 16.25
N ALA A 188 -6.43 4.37 15.47
CA ALA A 188 -5.31 5.28 15.68
C ALA A 188 -5.37 5.86 17.10
N ASN A 189 -6.50 6.44 17.49
CA ASN A 189 -6.69 7.03 18.82
C ASN A 189 -6.47 6.02 19.97
N ALA A 190 -6.89 4.77 19.80
CA ALA A 190 -6.71 3.72 20.80
C ALA A 190 -5.24 3.31 21.00
N HIS A 191 -4.39 3.48 19.97
CA HIS A 191 -2.96 3.17 20.03
C HIS A 191 -2.08 4.41 20.28
N TYR A 192 -2.66 5.61 20.30
CA TYR A 192 -1.94 6.83 20.63
C TYR A 192 -1.53 6.88 22.10
N GLU A 193 -0.22 6.91 22.35
CA GLU A 193 0.35 7.03 23.69
C GLU A 193 1.29 8.24 23.72
N PRO A 194 0.84 9.41 24.22
CA PRO A 194 1.62 10.65 24.20
C PRO A 194 3.04 10.47 24.77
N GLY A 195 4.04 10.85 23.98
CA GLY A 195 5.46 10.73 24.34
C GLY A 195 6.04 9.33 24.17
N VAL A 196 5.24 8.28 23.97
CA VAL A 196 5.70 6.89 23.79
C VAL A 196 5.59 6.46 22.33
N PHE A 197 4.39 6.60 21.75
CA PHE A 197 4.08 6.24 20.37
C PHE A 197 2.99 7.14 19.81
N THR A 198 3.27 7.79 18.68
CA THR A 198 2.32 8.70 18.02
C THR A 198 1.66 8.02 16.84
N THR A 199 0.35 7.81 16.90
CA THR A 199 -0.43 7.47 15.70
C THR A 199 -0.87 8.75 15.02
N LEU A 200 -0.95 8.72 13.69
CA LEU A 200 -1.55 9.78 12.90
C LEU A 200 -2.74 9.19 12.13
N VAL A 201 -3.83 9.96 12.06
CA VAL A 201 -4.98 9.58 11.24
C VAL A 201 -4.67 9.94 9.80
N GLY A 202 -4.86 9.01 8.86
CA GLY A 202 -4.58 9.23 7.45
C GLY A 202 -5.26 8.23 6.53
N TYR A 203 -5.16 8.50 5.22
CA TYR A 203 -5.70 7.65 4.16
C TYR A 203 -4.88 7.85 2.88
N GLU A 204 -4.94 6.91 1.95
CA GLU A 204 -4.40 7.09 0.60
C GLU A 204 -5.50 7.58 -0.36
N TRP A 205 -5.24 8.72 -1.01
CA TRP A 205 -6.01 9.20 -2.16
C TRP A 205 -5.38 8.63 -3.43
N SER A 206 -6.15 7.87 -4.21
CA SER A 206 -5.60 6.91 -5.18
C SER A 206 -6.04 7.26 -6.60
N SER A 207 -5.50 8.36 -7.13
CA SER A 207 -5.76 8.79 -8.50
C SER A 207 -4.83 8.08 -9.49
N MET A 208 -5.39 7.49 -10.54
CA MET A 208 -4.62 6.76 -11.55
C MET A 208 -5.13 7.02 -12.98
N PRO A 209 -5.19 8.28 -13.44
CA PRO A 209 -5.70 8.63 -14.77
C PRO A 209 -4.90 7.94 -15.86
N ASP A 210 -5.60 7.25 -16.76
CA ASP A 210 -5.00 6.42 -17.82
C ASP A 210 -3.97 5.40 -17.30
N GLY A 211 -4.08 4.93 -16.05
CA GLY A 211 -3.13 4.00 -15.45
C GLY A 211 -1.84 4.64 -14.92
N GLN A 212 -1.78 5.98 -14.86
CA GLN A 212 -0.60 6.72 -14.42
C GLN A 212 -0.74 7.14 -12.96
N ASN A 213 0.21 6.73 -12.11
CA ASN A 213 0.10 6.91 -10.67
C ASN A 213 0.15 8.40 -10.25
N LEU A 214 -0.89 8.85 -9.56
CA LEU A 214 -0.97 10.12 -8.84
C LEU A 214 -1.45 9.90 -7.40
N HIS A 215 -1.00 8.87 -6.71
CA HIS A 215 -1.44 8.64 -5.34
C HIS A 215 -0.84 9.65 -4.35
N ARG A 216 -1.53 9.90 -3.23
CA ARG A 216 -1.04 10.68 -2.09
C ARG A 216 -1.51 10.09 -0.77
N ASN A 217 -0.60 9.98 0.20
CA ASN A 217 -0.98 9.76 1.60
C ASN A 217 -1.37 11.08 2.25
N VAL A 218 -2.65 11.21 2.62
CA VAL A 218 -3.20 12.37 3.34
C VAL A 218 -3.08 12.10 4.83
N ILE A 219 -2.37 12.97 5.55
CA ILE A 219 -2.03 12.80 6.97
C ILE A 219 -2.53 13.97 7.79
N TYR A 220 -3.33 13.67 8.81
CA TYR A 220 -3.83 14.63 9.79
C TYR A 220 -2.96 14.65 11.04
N ARG A 221 -2.81 15.83 11.63
CA ARG A 221 -2.02 16.01 12.86
C ARG A 221 -2.67 15.37 14.09
N ASP A 222 -4.00 15.40 14.16
CA ASP A 222 -4.82 14.98 15.29
C ASP A 222 -6.15 14.41 14.77
N ASP A 223 -7.06 14.06 15.69
CA ASP A 223 -8.36 13.47 15.41
C ASP A 223 -9.41 14.47 14.90
N ASN A 224 -9.04 15.75 14.71
CA ASN A 224 -9.87 16.72 14.00
C ASN A 224 -9.77 16.51 12.48
N VAL A 225 -10.52 15.51 12.01
CA VAL A 225 -10.55 15.03 10.62
C VAL A 225 -11.93 15.24 9.99
N PRO A 226 -12.10 15.18 8.66
CA PRO A 226 -13.43 15.27 8.04
C PRO A 226 -14.27 14.03 8.33
N GLU A 227 -15.60 14.17 8.25
CA GLU A 227 -16.55 13.07 8.40
C GLU A 227 -16.34 11.95 7.37
N ARG A 228 -15.88 12.31 6.17
CA ARG A 228 -15.43 11.37 5.14
C ARG A 228 -14.14 11.86 4.47
N PRO A 229 -13.28 10.96 3.98
CA PRO A 229 -12.17 11.32 3.11
C PRO A 229 -12.63 12.00 1.82
N PHE A 230 -11.81 12.90 1.27
CA PHE A 230 -11.90 13.31 -0.13
C PHE A 230 -11.12 12.29 -0.96
N THR A 231 -11.79 11.65 -1.92
CA THR A 231 -11.29 10.45 -2.63
C THR A 231 -11.06 10.73 -4.11
N SER A 232 -10.40 9.83 -4.84
CA SER A 232 -10.28 10.00 -6.30
C SER A 232 -11.60 9.80 -7.05
N LEU A 233 -12.62 9.25 -6.39
CA LEU A 233 -14.01 9.21 -6.91
C LEU A 233 -14.67 10.60 -6.90
N ASP A 234 -14.22 11.51 -6.03
CA ASP A 234 -14.67 12.90 -6.03
C ASP A 234 -14.00 13.69 -7.18
N SER A 235 -12.70 13.47 -7.37
CA SER A 235 -11.92 13.98 -8.51
C SER A 235 -10.59 13.25 -8.60
N GLU A 236 -10.14 12.92 -9.81
CA GLU A 236 -8.80 12.40 -10.08
C GLU A 236 -7.72 13.50 -10.12
N ASN A 237 -8.12 14.78 -10.09
CA ASN A 237 -7.21 15.91 -10.18
C ASN A 237 -6.58 16.24 -8.80
N PRO A 238 -5.24 16.23 -8.64
CA PRO A 238 -4.60 16.61 -7.39
C PRO A 238 -4.91 18.05 -6.95
N GLU A 239 -5.22 18.95 -7.88
CA GLU A 239 -5.56 20.35 -7.56
C GLU A 239 -6.90 20.44 -6.82
N ASP A 240 -7.87 19.58 -7.15
CA ASP A 240 -9.15 19.51 -6.44
C ASP A 240 -8.98 18.90 -5.04
N LEU A 241 -8.08 17.91 -4.89
CA LEU A 241 -7.67 17.42 -3.57
C LEU A 241 -7.07 18.58 -2.75
N TRP A 242 -6.17 19.38 -3.34
CA TRP A 242 -5.54 20.50 -2.64
C TRP A 242 -6.54 21.57 -2.22
N ASP A 243 -7.54 21.88 -3.06
CA ASP A 243 -8.64 22.77 -2.73
C ASP A 243 -9.46 22.23 -1.53
N ALA A 244 -9.77 20.92 -1.53
CA ALA A 244 -10.46 20.28 -0.41
C ALA A 244 -9.65 20.36 0.89
N LEU A 245 -8.33 20.12 0.82
CA LEU A 245 -7.44 20.22 1.99
C LEU A 245 -7.27 21.66 2.47
N ASP A 246 -7.26 22.65 1.57
CA ASP A 246 -7.25 24.07 1.95
C ASP A 246 -8.55 24.47 2.66
N GLN A 247 -9.70 24.03 2.15
CA GLN A 247 -10.99 24.24 2.81
C GLN A 247 -11.01 23.61 4.21
N GLN A 248 -10.50 22.38 4.36
CA GLN A 248 -10.35 21.72 5.66
C GLN A 248 -9.45 22.51 6.64
N ARG A 249 -8.38 23.14 6.15
CA ARG A 249 -7.53 24.02 6.98
C ARG A 249 -8.28 25.26 7.45
N LEU A 250 -9.15 25.85 6.63
CA LEU A 250 -10.02 26.97 7.04
C LEU A 250 -10.99 26.55 8.16
N GLU A 251 -11.37 25.28 8.21
CA GLU A 251 -12.19 24.68 9.27
C GLU A 251 -11.38 24.26 10.51
N GLY A 252 -10.09 24.60 10.55
CA GLY A 252 -9.22 24.35 11.71
C GLY A 252 -8.51 23.00 11.71
N LYS A 253 -8.67 22.17 10.67
CA LYS A 253 -7.95 20.91 10.52
C LYS A 253 -6.49 21.17 10.14
N LYS A 254 -5.58 20.28 10.53
CA LYS A 254 -4.15 20.37 10.18
C LYS A 254 -3.76 19.14 9.39
N VAL A 255 -3.52 19.34 8.11
CA VAL A 255 -3.38 18.25 7.14
C VAL A 255 -2.32 18.58 6.10
N LEU A 256 -1.63 17.54 5.62
CA LEU A 256 -0.76 17.54 4.45
C LEU A 256 -1.03 16.30 3.61
N ALA A 257 -0.53 16.32 2.37
CA ALA A 257 -0.49 15.18 1.47
C ALA A 257 0.97 14.84 1.15
N ILE A 258 1.28 13.56 1.00
CA ILE A 258 2.61 13.06 0.64
C ILE A 258 2.46 12.32 -0.69
N PRO A 259 2.85 12.92 -1.83
CA PRO A 259 2.94 12.19 -3.08
C PRO A 259 3.98 11.08 -2.98
N HIS A 260 3.68 9.96 -3.65
CA HIS A 260 4.58 8.82 -3.69
C HIS A 260 4.59 8.15 -5.05
N ASN A 261 5.60 7.32 -5.30
CA ASN A 261 5.72 6.54 -6.52
C ASN A 261 5.65 7.38 -7.81
N GLY A 262 6.28 8.56 -7.81
CA GLY A 262 6.39 9.42 -8.99
C GLY A 262 7.08 8.73 -10.18
N ASN A 263 7.89 7.70 -9.91
CA ASN A 263 8.53 6.87 -10.93
C ASN A 263 7.55 6.12 -11.84
N VAL A 264 6.33 5.85 -11.37
CA VAL A 264 5.25 5.19 -12.15
C VAL A 264 4.13 6.15 -12.56
N SER A 265 4.39 7.45 -12.53
CA SER A 265 3.44 8.49 -12.96
C SER A 265 3.56 8.88 -14.43
N ASN A 266 4.48 8.28 -15.20
CA ASN A 266 4.88 8.75 -16.54
C ASN A 266 5.21 10.25 -16.61
N GLY A 267 5.76 10.80 -15.51
CA GLY A 267 6.12 12.22 -15.40
C GLY A 267 4.99 13.17 -14.98
N LEU A 268 3.74 12.70 -14.85
CA LEU A 268 2.61 13.55 -14.42
C LEU A 268 2.79 14.16 -13.02
N MET A 269 3.31 13.38 -12.05
CA MET A 269 3.50 13.81 -10.66
C MET A 269 4.33 15.10 -10.53
N TYR A 270 5.35 15.22 -11.38
CA TYR A 270 6.30 16.33 -11.39
C TYR A 270 6.34 17.00 -12.77
N GLY A 271 5.16 17.09 -13.41
CA GLY A 271 4.99 17.67 -14.74
C GLY A 271 5.37 19.15 -14.80
N ARG A 272 5.44 19.70 -16.02
CA ARG A 272 5.74 21.13 -16.27
C ARG A 272 4.49 22.00 -16.43
N THR A 273 3.32 21.38 -16.34
CA THR A 273 2.00 21.96 -16.48
C THR A 273 1.14 21.56 -15.30
N GLN A 274 0.02 22.25 -15.13
CA GLN A 274 -1.10 21.84 -14.30
C GLN A 274 -1.73 20.55 -14.84
N TYR A 275 -2.65 19.94 -14.08
CA TYR A 275 -3.29 18.67 -14.41
C TYR A 275 -3.95 18.68 -15.81
N GLU A 276 -4.71 19.73 -16.13
CA GLU A 276 -5.36 19.89 -17.44
C GLU A 276 -4.44 20.45 -18.55
N GLY A 277 -3.13 20.58 -18.28
CA GLY A 277 -2.15 21.05 -19.26
C GLY A 277 -1.92 22.56 -19.30
N ALA A 278 -2.60 23.34 -18.44
CA ALA A 278 -2.35 24.78 -18.31
C ALA A 278 -0.93 25.08 -17.79
N ALA A 279 -0.42 26.27 -18.08
CA ALA A 279 0.87 26.70 -17.53
C ALA A 279 0.79 26.85 -16.00
N MET A 280 1.83 26.44 -15.28
CA MET A 280 1.92 26.66 -13.84
C MET A 280 1.90 28.16 -13.51
N THR A 281 1.19 28.51 -12.44
CA THR A 281 1.14 29.87 -11.89
C THR A 281 1.86 29.95 -10.54
N PRO A 282 2.22 31.14 -10.05
CA PRO A 282 2.69 31.31 -8.67
C PRO A 282 1.71 30.76 -7.63
N GLU A 283 0.41 30.90 -7.87
CA GLU A 283 -0.65 30.40 -7.00
C GLU A 283 -0.66 28.87 -6.94
N TYR A 284 -0.55 28.19 -8.08
CA TYR A 284 -0.41 26.74 -8.17
C TYR A 284 0.82 26.25 -7.37
N ALA A 285 1.98 26.88 -7.60
CA ALA A 285 3.22 26.47 -6.92
C ALA A 285 3.12 26.66 -5.41
N ALA A 286 2.50 27.76 -4.95
CA ALA A 286 2.26 28.02 -3.54
C ALA A 286 1.25 27.04 -2.92
N GLN A 287 0.20 26.67 -3.65
CA GLN A 287 -0.78 25.68 -3.22
C GLN A 287 -0.16 24.30 -3.08
N ARG A 288 0.57 23.84 -4.10
CA ARG A 288 1.29 22.57 -4.05
C ARG A 288 2.28 22.53 -2.90
N THR A 289 3.14 23.55 -2.75
CA THR A 289 4.15 23.58 -1.68
C THR A 289 3.53 23.50 -0.28
N ARG A 290 2.35 24.08 -0.08
CA ARG A 290 1.62 24.05 1.20
C ARG A 290 0.97 22.70 1.45
N ASN A 291 0.44 22.05 0.41
CA ASN A 291 -0.25 20.76 0.51
C ASN A 291 0.72 19.58 0.54
N GLU A 292 1.77 19.62 -0.27
CA GLU A 292 2.75 18.55 -0.51
C GLU A 292 4.17 19.01 -0.15
N PRO A 293 4.47 19.28 1.13
CA PRO A 293 5.78 19.80 1.54
C PRO A 293 6.90 18.73 1.52
N VAL A 294 6.55 17.45 1.42
CA VAL A 294 7.46 16.30 1.41
C VAL A 294 6.99 15.28 0.37
N SER A 295 7.90 14.48 -0.17
CA SER A 295 7.59 13.37 -1.08
C SER A 295 8.18 12.08 -0.52
N GLU A 296 7.48 10.97 -0.72
CA GLU A 296 8.11 9.66 -0.61
C GLU A 296 9.05 9.47 -1.80
N ILE A 297 10.29 9.10 -1.51
CA ILE A 297 11.35 8.95 -2.52
C ILE A 297 11.58 7.50 -2.92
N MET A 298 11.07 6.53 -2.15
CA MET A 298 11.24 5.11 -2.41
C MET A 298 10.09 4.31 -1.79
N GLN A 299 9.63 3.30 -2.51
CA GLN A 299 8.62 2.32 -2.06
C GLN A 299 8.91 0.97 -2.74
N ILE A 300 8.13 -0.08 -2.47
CA ILE A 300 8.31 -1.40 -3.11
C ILE A 300 8.25 -1.36 -4.65
N LYS A 301 7.60 -0.35 -5.23
CA LYS A 301 7.54 -0.13 -6.70
C LYS A 301 8.75 0.65 -7.24
N GLY A 302 9.82 0.82 -6.47
CA GLY A 302 11.08 1.41 -6.90
C GLY A 302 11.35 2.83 -6.39
N THR A 303 12.50 3.39 -6.78
CA THR A 303 12.91 4.75 -6.39
C THR A 303 12.30 5.82 -7.29
N SER A 304 11.94 6.96 -6.70
CA SER A 304 11.41 8.17 -7.36
C SER A 304 12.34 9.39 -7.22
N ASP A 305 13.44 9.28 -6.48
CA ASP A 305 14.31 10.42 -6.12
C ASP A 305 15.18 10.89 -7.29
N THR A 306 15.91 9.94 -7.88
CA THR A 306 17.08 10.23 -8.71
C THR A 306 17.26 9.18 -9.80
N HIS A 307 18.16 9.47 -10.74
CA HIS A 307 18.56 8.59 -11.82
C HIS A 307 20.03 8.87 -12.17
N PRO A 308 20.82 7.91 -12.71
CA PRO A 308 22.24 8.15 -13.03
C PRO A 308 22.46 9.26 -14.07
N LEU A 309 21.42 9.61 -14.85
CA LEU A 309 21.46 10.75 -15.78
C LEU A 309 21.41 12.11 -15.07
N LEU A 310 20.79 12.17 -13.88
CA LEU A 310 20.68 13.38 -13.06
C LEU A 310 21.80 13.47 -12.02
N SER A 311 22.22 12.31 -11.49
CA SER A 311 23.21 12.19 -10.41
C SER A 311 24.32 11.22 -10.83
N PRO A 312 25.18 11.57 -11.80
CA PRO A 312 26.17 10.65 -12.37
C PRO A 312 27.28 10.24 -11.40
N GLU A 313 27.50 11.01 -10.32
CA GLU A 313 28.50 10.75 -9.29
C GLU A 313 27.93 10.02 -8.07
N ASP A 314 26.63 9.73 -8.05
CA ASP A 314 25.98 8.96 -6.99
C ASP A 314 25.94 7.47 -7.36
N GLU A 315 26.75 6.67 -6.67
CA GLU A 315 26.86 5.23 -6.89
C GLU A 315 25.55 4.47 -6.62
N PHE A 316 24.60 5.07 -5.88
CA PHE A 316 23.29 4.48 -5.58
C PHE A 316 22.18 4.99 -6.50
N ALA A 317 22.46 5.90 -7.43
CA ALA A 317 21.44 6.49 -8.28
C ALA A 317 20.78 5.49 -9.25
N ASN A 318 21.33 4.27 -9.39
CA ASN A 318 20.78 3.19 -10.21
C ASN A 318 19.97 2.14 -9.42
N PHE A 319 19.77 2.36 -8.11
CA PHE A 319 19.09 1.40 -7.25
C PHE A 319 17.57 1.37 -7.50
N GLU A 320 17.01 0.17 -7.72
CA GLU A 320 15.56 -0.06 -7.88
C GLU A 320 14.85 0.89 -8.88
N ILE A 321 15.50 1.15 -10.02
CA ILE A 321 14.96 1.99 -11.10
C ILE A 321 13.98 1.19 -11.97
N VAL A 322 12.77 1.75 -12.17
CA VAL A 322 11.80 1.22 -13.13
C VAL A 322 12.16 1.74 -14.53
N SER A 323 12.62 0.86 -15.41
CA SER A 323 13.10 1.22 -16.76
C SER A 323 12.02 1.21 -17.86
N THR A 324 10.77 0.90 -17.51
CA THR A 324 9.68 0.73 -18.46
C THR A 324 8.66 1.84 -18.26
N GLN A 325 8.38 2.63 -19.31
CA GLN A 325 7.24 3.54 -19.31
C GLN A 325 5.95 2.73 -19.40
N LEU A 326 4.92 3.11 -18.64
CA LEU A 326 3.66 2.38 -18.56
C LEU A 326 2.70 2.67 -19.74
N SER A 327 3.22 3.24 -20.83
CA SER A 327 2.48 3.61 -22.05
C SER A 327 3.20 3.18 -23.32
#